data_AF-A0A4Q3ESD0-F1
#
_entry.id   AF-A0A4Q3ESD0-F1
#
_cell.length_a   1.000
_cell.length_b   1.000
_cell.length_c   1.000
_cell.angle_alpha   90.00
_cell.angle_beta   90.00
_cell.angle_gamma   90.00
#
_symmetry.space_group_name_H-M   'P 1'
#
loop_
_entity.id
_entity.type
_entity.pdbx_description
1 polymer ?
#
loop_
_entity_poly.entity_id
_entity_poly.type
_entity_poly.pdbx_seq_one_letter_code
_entity_poly.pdbx_strand_id
1 'polypeptide(L)'
;MKPTLKHFITLIVLTFTLTSYAQDARSLVKEGITLNNAKQYAGAIEKYKAALSLEPDNATANYQIAFTLNTTGKATDALPYLQKVVAADASPAVIASAYGLMGSIYDKTAQPQKAVECYLQAIKTDPANYMTHYNLGLTYFRIRQYAEAEKSALAALAIDPKHNESIRLYALVTFHQDKRAAALMALCRYLSLVPAGPKSTEAYGNLQSILKGGALKAEPGVKPPVADAQTRELNRAITTAVNTVDKQKYTSPATLLSKQLSVLFTQLGPIVEKQTANTPFFSGLAAQYYQLAQTDRMMAFANFISQSGDKSAAAWVKAHSDIMGEEW
;
A
#
# COMPACT_ATOMS: atom_id res chain seq x y z
N MET A 1 89.27 19.08 14.33
CA MET A 1 88.83 18.24 13.20
C MET A 1 87.64 17.39 13.66
N LYS A 2 86.60 17.31 12.83
CA LYS A 2 85.23 16.87 13.11
C LYS A 2 85.09 15.34 13.32
N PRO A 3 84.09 14.85 14.08
CA PRO A 3 83.68 13.45 14.02
C PRO A 3 82.73 13.24 12.83
N THR A 4 83.03 12.26 11.97
CA THR A 4 82.18 11.90 10.83
C THR A 4 81.18 10.82 11.21
N LEU A 5 79.94 11.27 11.32
CA LEU A 5 78.68 10.54 11.24
C LEU A 5 78.64 9.65 9.98
N LYS A 6 78.79 8.33 10.12
CA LYS A 6 78.38 7.32 9.13
C LYS A 6 78.26 5.95 9.81
N HIS A 7 77.30 5.15 9.36
CA HIS A 7 76.82 3.87 9.90
C HIS A 7 75.63 3.94 10.88
N PHE A 8 74.68 4.84 10.60
CA PHE A 8 73.33 4.80 11.14
C PHE A 8 72.32 4.43 10.02
N ILE A 9 72.56 3.35 9.26
CA ILE A 9 71.63 2.90 8.22
C ILE A 9 71.72 1.38 8.06
N THR A 10 71.10 0.60 8.96
CA THR A 10 70.50 -0.71 8.59
C THR A 10 69.54 -1.22 9.66
N LEU A 11 68.47 -0.48 9.97
CA LEU A 11 67.22 -1.10 10.41
C LEU A 11 66.06 -0.09 10.31
N ILE A 12 65.77 0.36 9.09
CA ILE A 12 64.41 0.82 8.81
C ILE A 12 63.58 -0.47 8.76
N VAL A 13 63.06 -0.86 9.92
CA VAL A 13 61.89 -1.72 10.00
C VAL A 13 60.82 -0.98 9.24
N LEU A 14 60.61 -1.38 7.99
CA LEU A 14 59.46 -1.00 7.20
C LEU A 14 58.25 -1.60 7.92
N THR A 15 57.76 -0.94 8.98
CA THR A 15 56.43 -1.17 9.50
C THR A 15 55.48 -0.66 8.44
N PHE A 16 55.22 -1.52 7.45
CA PHE A 16 54.05 -1.43 6.62
C PHE A 16 52.88 -1.64 7.57
N THR A 17 52.40 -0.57 8.21
CA THR A 17 51.08 -0.58 8.82
C THR A 17 50.10 -0.63 7.66
N LEU A 18 49.90 -1.84 7.12
CA LEU A 18 48.55 -2.24 6.76
C LEU A 18 47.75 -2.06 8.03
N THR A 19 47.16 -0.88 8.20
CA THR A 19 45.90 -0.79 8.93
C THR A 19 44.93 -1.65 8.13
N SER A 20 45.01 -2.97 8.33
CA SER A 20 43.85 -3.81 8.11
C SER A 20 42.80 -3.18 9.02
N TYR A 21 41.88 -2.42 8.44
CA TYR A 21 40.62 -2.18 9.10
C TYR A 21 40.08 -3.58 9.33
N ALA A 22 40.26 -4.11 10.54
CA ALA A 22 39.66 -5.37 10.92
C ALA A 22 38.17 -5.16 10.68
N GLN A 23 37.65 -5.84 9.66
CA GLN A 23 36.24 -5.70 9.32
C GLN A 23 35.45 -6.22 10.52
N ASP A 24 34.66 -5.35 11.13
CA ASP A 24 33.67 -5.76 12.11
C ASP A 24 32.40 -6.25 11.39
N ALA A 25 31.54 -6.98 12.11
CA ALA A 25 30.31 -7.51 11.53
C ALA A 25 29.42 -6.38 10.98
N ARG A 26 29.45 -5.20 11.61
CA ARG A 26 28.68 -4.02 11.19
C ARG A 26 29.16 -3.50 9.82
N SER A 27 30.46 -3.38 9.60
CA SER A 27 31.04 -2.92 8.33
C SER A 27 30.73 -3.92 7.21
N LEU A 28 30.82 -5.22 7.50
CA LEU A 28 30.45 -6.27 6.55
C LEU A 28 28.97 -6.22 6.17
N VAL A 29 28.07 -6.02 7.15
CA VAL A 29 26.65 -5.82 6.87
C VAL A 29 26.42 -4.59 6.00
N LYS A 30 27.10 -3.47 6.28
CA LYS A 30 26.98 -2.25 5.48
C LYS A 30 27.45 -2.46 4.03
N GLU A 31 28.58 -3.13 3.83
CA GLU A 31 29.06 -3.51 2.50
C GLU A 31 28.05 -4.40 1.77
N GLY A 32 27.49 -5.39 2.46
CA GLY A 32 26.46 -6.27 1.90
C GLY A 32 25.22 -5.49 1.47
N ILE A 33 24.75 -4.51 2.26
CA ILE A 33 23.61 -3.65 1.91
C ILE A 33 23.93 -2.83 0.65
N THR A 34 25.13 -2.26 0.54
CA THR A 34 25.57 -1.55 -0.66
C THR A 34 25.55 -2.44 -1.89
N LEU A 35 26.08 -3.67 -1.79
CA LEU A 35 26.04 -4.65 -2.88
C LEU A 35 24.60 -5.05 -3.24
N ASN A 36 23.73 -5.24 -2.25
CA ASN A 36 22.33 -5.58 -2.47
C ASN A 36 21.58 -4.46 -3.21
N ASN A 37 21.84 -3.19 -2.84
CA ASN A 37 21.28 -2.03 -3.53
C ASN A 37 21.80 -1.92 -4.98
N ALA A 38 23.05 -2.34 -5.22
CA ALA A 38 23.62 -2.49 -6.56
C ALA A 38 23.13 -3.76 -7.30
N LYS A 39 22.19 -4.53 -6.73
CA LYS A 39 21.67 -5.81 -7.25
C LYS A 39 22.73 -6.91 -7.38
N GLN A 40 23.88 -6.76 -6.73
CA GLN A 40 24.95 -7.74 -6.66
C GLN A 40 24.67 -8.73 -5.52
N TYR A 41 23.58 -9.48 -5.65
CA TYR A 41 23.00 -10.28 -4.57
C TYR A 41 23.91 -11.39 -4.03
N ALA A 42 24.69 -12.04 -4.89
CA ALA A 42 25.64 -13.09 -4.48
C ALA A 42 26.71 -12.51 -3.54
N GLY A 43 27.37 -11.42 -3.96
CA GLY A 43 28.37 -10.74 -3.13
C GLY A 43 27.77 -10.15 -1.84
N ALA A 44 26.53 -9.66 -1.90
CA ALA A 44 25.83 -9.20 -0.69
C ALA A 44 25.68 -10.33 0.35
N ILE A 45 25.21 -11.50 -0.08
CA ILE A 45 25.07 -12.68 0.78
C ILE A 45 26.42 -13.13 1.34
N GLU A 46 27.50 -13.09 0.55
CA GLU A 46 28.85 -13.40 1.04
C GLU A 46 29.29 -12.47 2.17
N LYS A 47 29.06 -11.16 2.02
CA LYS A 47 29.36 -10.17 3.07
C LYS A 47 28.53 -10.39 4.33
N TYR A 48 27.24 -10.70 4.20
CA TYR A 48 26.41 -11.01 5.36
C TYR A 48 26.86 -12.31 6.05
N LYS A 49 27.24 -13.35 5.29
CA LYS A 49 27.79 -14.59 5.87
C LYS A 49 29.12 -14.37 6.57
N ALA A 50 29.98 -13.50 6.04
CA ALA A 50 31.20 -13.08 6.72
C ALA A 50 30.87 -12.37 8.05
N ALA A 51 29.87 -11.49 8.07
CA ALA A 51 29.40 -10.87 9.32
C ALA A 51 28.91 -11.92 10.34
N LEU A 52 28.13 -12.91 9.87
CA LEU A 52 27.68 -14.03 10.71
C LEU A 52 28.82 -14.95 11.19
N SER A 53 29.97 -14.94 10.53
CA SER A 53 31.15 -15.68 10.99
C SER A 53 31.84 -14.98 12.17
N LEU A 54 31.66 -13.66 12.31
CA LEU A 54 32.14 -12.87 13.44
C LEU A 54 31.11 -12.82 14.57
N GLU A 55 29.83 -12.69 14.21
CA GLU A 55 28.69 -12.59 15.14
C GLU A 55 27.56 -13.53 14.66
N PRO A 56 27.55 -14.81 15.09
CA PRO A 56 26.59 -15.82 14.61
C PRO A 56 25.11 -15.46 14.76
N ASP A 57 24.79 -14.68 15.79
CA ASP A 57 23.43 -14.27 16.14
C ASP A 57 23.10 -12.84 15.66
N ASN A 58 23.92 -12.25 14.77
CA ASN A 58 23.66 -10.90 14.26
C ASN A 58 22.31 -10.85 13.51
N ALA A 59 21.31 -10.27 14.16
CA ALA A 59 19.94 -10.18 13.65
C ALA A 59 19.85 -9.38 12.35
N THR A 60 20.68 -8.35 12.17
CA THR A 60 20.66 -7.53 10.95
C THR A 60 21.19 -8.33 9.76
N ALA A 61 22.30 -9.06 9.93
CA ALA A 61 22.85 -9.91 8.87
C ALA A 61 21.87 -11.02 8.47
N ASN A 62 21.24 -11.70 9.45
CA ASN A 62 20.21 -12.71 9.18
C ASN A 62 19.00 -12.10 8.42
N TYR A 63 18.49 -10.95 8.85
CA TYR A 63 17.40 -10.25 8.16
C TYR A 63 17.77 -9.89 6.72
N GLN A 64 18.97 -9.36 6.50
CA GLN A 64 19.41 -8.95 5.17
C GLN A 64 19.59 -10.14 4.22
N ILE A 65 20.12 -11.29 4.69
CA ILE A 65 20.15 -12.53 3.90
C ILE A 65 18.73 -12.94 3.51
N ALA A 66 17.80 -12.96 4.46
CA ALA A 66 16.41 -13.31 4.21
C ALA A 66 15.75 -12.38 3.17
N PHE A 67 15.97 -11.07 3.30
CA PHE A 67 15.48 -10.06 2.37
C PHE A 67 16.02 -10.28 0.94
N THR A 68 17.33 -10.53 0.81
CA THR A 68 17.98 -10.82 -0.48
C THR A 68 17.46 -12.12 -1.09
N LEU A 69 17.26 -13.17 -0.29
CA LEU A 69 16.69 -14.46 -0.75
C LEU A 69 15.26 -14.29 -1.27
N ASN A 70 14.40 -13.57 -0.54
CA ASN A 70 13.04 -13.27 -1.01
C ASN A 70 13.05 -12.43 -2.30
N THR A 71 13.95 -11.45 -2.41
CA THR A 71 14.10 -10.60 -3.62
C THR A 71 14.54 -11.40 -4.83
N THR A 72 15.34 -12.45 -4.64
CA THR A 72 15.87 -13.32 -5.71
C THR A 72 15.00 -14.55 -5.98
N GLY A 73 13.77 -14.59 -5.45
CA GLY A 73 12.80 -15.67 -5.69
C GLY A 73 12.99 -16.91 -4.82
N LYS A 74 13.98 -16.94 -3.91
CA LYS A 74 14.24 -18.03 -2.97
C LYS A 74 13.53 -17.80 -1.64
N ALA A 75 12.24 -17.46 -1.71
CA ALA A 75 11.47 -16.99 -0.56
C ALA A 75 11.40 -18.01 0.59
N THR A 76 11.30 -19.31 0.29
CA THR A 76 11.25 -20.37 1.32
C THR A 76 12.57 -20.50 2.09
N ASP A 77 13.71 -20.31 1.41
CA ASP A 77 15.05 -20.40 2.00
C ASP A 77 15.33 -19.26 2.99
N ALA A 78 14.53 -18.19 2.94
CA ALA A 78 14.63 -17.04 3.84
C ALA A 78 14.06 -17.32 5.24
N LEU A 79 13.12 -18.25 5.38
CA LEU A 79 12.39 -18.48 6.63
C LEU A 79 13.30 -18.87 7.81
N PRO A 80 14.30 -19.77 7.67
CA PRO A 80 15.20 -20.11 8.76
C PRO A 80 16.02 -18.91 9.27
N TYR A 81 16.41 -18.00 8.37
CA TYR A 81 17.12 -16.78 8.76
C TYR A 81 16.18 -15.83 9.52
N LEU A 82 14.92 -15.69 9.09
CA LEU A 82 13.93 -14.86 9.78
C LEU A 82 13.56 -15.40 11.17
N GLN A 83 13.51 -16.73 11.32
CA GLN A 83 13.31 -17.37 12.62
C GLN A 83 14.43 -17.03 13.61
N LYS A 84 15.69 -16.95 13.14
CA LYS A 84 16.80 -16.47 13.98
C LYS A 84 16.63 -15.01 14.38
N VAL A 85 16.13 -14.16 13.49
CA VAL A 85 15.91 -12.73 13.78
C VAL A 85 14.89 -12.54 14.91
N VAL A 86 13.74 -13.23 14.84
CA VAL A 86 12.68 -13.08 15.86
C VAL A 86 13.01 -13.77 17.19
N ALA A 87 14.03 -14.63 17.23
CA ALA A 87 14.54 -15.26 18.44
C ALA A 87 15.75 -14.53 19.05
N ALA A 88 16.34 -13.57 18.33
CA ALA A 88 17.51 -12.82 18.78
C ALA A 88 17.13 -11.64 19.69
N ASP A 89 18.11 -11.18 20.48
CA ASP A 89 18.03 -9.88 21.17
C ASP A 89 18.24 -8.75 20.16
N ALA A 90 17.17 -8.39 19.46
CA ALA A 90 17.15 -7.42 18.38
C ALA A 90 16.18 -6.27 18.68
N SER A 91 16.36 -5.13 18.01
CA SER A 91 15.45 -4.02 18.18
C SER A 91 14.03 -4.39 17.70
N PRO A 92 12.97 -3.84 18.33
CA PRO A 92 11.59 -4.09 17.92
C PRO A 92 11.34 -3.83 16.43
N ALA A 93 11.98 -2.81 15.85
CA ALA A 93 11.86 -2.50 14.42
C ALA A 93 12.37 -3.63 13.51
N VAL A 94 13.49 -4.28 13.88
CA VAL A 94 14.05 -5.41 13.12
C VAL A 94 13.16 -6.64 13.28
N ILE A 95 12.66 -6.91 14.48
CA ILE A 95 11.72 -8.01 14.75
C ILE A 95 10.42 -7.82 13.98
N ALA A 96 9.84 -6.62 13.98
CA ALA A 96 8.64 -6.29 13.23
C ALA A 96 8.83 -6.49 11.72
N SER A 97 9.98 -6.04 11.18
CA SER A 97 10.34 -6.22 9.77
C SER A 97 10.48 -7.71 9.41
N ALA A 98 11.06 -8.52 10.30
CA ALA A 98 11.20 -9.96 10.09
C ALA A 98 9.83 -10.65 10.04
N TYR A 99 8.93 -10.36 11.00
CA TYR A 99 7.56 -10.86 10.96
C TYR A 99 6.80 -10.41 9.70
N GLY A 100 6.94 -9.14 9.29
CA GLY A 100 6.34 -8.64 8.06
C GLY A 100 6.82 -9.39 6.81
N LEU A 101 8.13 -9.68 6.74
CA LEU A 101 8.70 -10.45 5.63
C LEU A 101 8.25 -11.92 5.65
N MET A 102 8.22 -12.56 6.83
CA MET A 102 7.65 -13.91 7.00
C MET A 102 6.20 -13.95 6.52
N GLY A 103 5.40 -12.96 6.91
CA GLY A 103 4.01 -12.81 6.46
C GLY A 103 3.92 -12.77 4.94
N SER A 104 4.75 -11.95 4.28
CA SER A 104 4.76 -11.86 2.82
C SER A 104 5.18 -13.16 2.14
N ILE A 105 6.14 -13.89 2.71
CA ILE A 105 6.58 -15.18 2.19
C ILE A 105 5.45 -16.22 2.30
N TYR A 106 4.78 -16.30 3.45
CA TYR A 106 3.65 -17.21 3.64
C TYR A 106 2.47 -16.87 2.71
N ASP A 107 2.18 -15.59 2.51
CA ASP A 107 1.11 -15.13 1.62
C ASP A 107 1.40 -15.50 0.16
N LYS A 108 2.64 -15.30 -0.31
CA LYS A 108 3.10 -15.69 -1.66
C LYS A 108 3.14 -17.21 -1.87
N THR A 109 3.33 -17.98 -0.81
CA THR A 109 3.38 -19.45 -0.84
C THR A 109 2.04 -20.10 -0.47
N ALA A 110 0.93 -19.37 -0.62
CA ALA A 110 -0.44 -19.84 -0.42
C ALA A 110 -0.71 -20.40 0.99
N GLN A 111 -0.09 -19.82 2.01
CA GLN A 111 -0.32 -20.12 3.44
C GLN A 111 -0.89 -18.89 4.17
N PRO A 112 -2.09 -18.43 3.81
CA PRO A 112 -2.60 -17.12 4.27
C PRO A 112 -2.84 -17.05 5.78
N GLN A 113 -3.18 -18.15 6.46
CA GLN A 113 -3.36 -18.15 7.92
C GLN A 113 -2.05 -17.85 8.66
N LYS A 114 -0.94 -18.47 8.23
CA LYS A 114 0.39 -18.16 8.78
C LYS A 114 0.81 -16.73 8.46
N ALA A 115 0.43 -16.23 7.28
CA ALA A 115 0.69 -14.85 6.91
C ALA A 115 -0.01 -13.88 7.86
N VAL A 116 -1.30 -14.12 8.15
CA VAL A 116 -2.08 -13.35 9.13
C VAL A 116 -1.40 -13.35 10.50
N GLU A 117 -1.01 -14.52 11.03
CA GLU A 117 -0.32 -14.63 12.32
C GLU A 117 0.97 -13.78 12.35
N CYS A 118 1.79 -13.86 11.30
CA CYS A 118 3.02 -13.10 11.21
C CYS A 118 2.75 -11.59 11.14
N TYR A 119 1.79 -11.15 10.31
CA TYR A 119 1.44 -9.73 10.23
C TYR A 119 0.88 -9.18 11.54
N LEU A 120 0.10 -9.97 12.28
CA LEU A 120 -0.38 -9.58 13.60
C LEU A 120 0.77 -9.42 14.60
N GLN A 121 1.79 -10.27 14.58
CA GLN A 121 3.00 -10.09 15.40
C GLN A 121 3.80 -8.85 14.98
N ALA A 122 3.92 -8.59 13.68
CA ALA A 122 4.56 -7.37 13.17
C ALA A 122 3.83 -6.11 13.66
N ILE A 123 2.50 -6.07 13.58
CA ILE A 123 1.67 -4.94 14.06
C ILE A 123 1.76 -4.78 15.58
N LYS A 124 1.79 -5.88 16.33
CA LYS A 124 1.98 -5.83 17.79
C LYS A 124 3.31 -5.17 18.17
N THR A 125 4.34 -5.36 17.36
CA THR A 125 5.69 -4.85 17.59
C THR A 125 5.88 -3.43 17.07
N ASP A 126 5.34 -3.14 15.88
CA ASP A 126 5.33 -1.83 15.25
C ASP A 126 3.93 -1.52 14.68
N PRO A 127 3.06 -0.87 15.48
CA PRO A 127 1.70 -0.57 15.07
C PRO A 127 1.61 0.56 14.04
N ALA A 128 2.69 1.33 13.83
CA ALA A 128 2.71 2.50 12.96
C ALA A 128 3.12 2.18 11.51
N ASN A 129 3.34 0.90 11.17
CA ASN A 129 3.67 0.50 9.82
C ASN A 129 2.43 0.25 8.96
N TYR A 130 2.04 1.26 8.17
CA TYR A 130 0.87 1.15 7.28
C TYR A 130 0.97 0.00 6.27
N MET A 131 2.18 -0.36 5.81
CA MET A 131 2.37 -1.45 4.85
C MET A 131 2.01 -2.81 5.45
N THR A 132 2.26 -3.01 6.74
CA THR A 132 1.88 -4.24 7.44
C THR A 132 0.37 -4.36 7.56
N HIS A 133 -0.32 -3.26 7.92
CA HIS A 133 -1.79 -3.21 7.93
C HIS A 133 -2.39 -3.43 6.54
N TYR A 134 -1.82 -2.82 5.50
CA TYR A 134 -2.23 -3.03 4.11
C TYR A 134 -2.09 -4.50 3.69
N ASN A 135 -0.92 -5.11 3.94
CA ASN A 135 -0.67 -6.51 3.58
C ASN A 135 -1.59 -7.46 4.34
N LEU A 136 -1.82 -7.23 5.63
CA LEU A 136 -2.79 -7.98 6.42
C LEU A 136 -4.20 -7.86 5.82
N GLY A 137 -4.62 -6.66 5.46
CA GLY A 137 -5.92 -6.43 4.82
C GLY A 137 -6.04 -7.11 3.47
N LEU A 138 -4.98 -7.12 2.67
CA LEU A 138 -4.93 -7.81 1.39
C LEU A 138 -5.03 -9.34 1.57
N THR A 139 -4.34 -9.90 2.56
CA THR A 139 -4.45 -11.32 2.90
C THR A 139 -5.86 -11.67 3.34
N TYR A 140 -6.47 -10.88 4.25
CA TYR A 140 -7.87 -11.06 4.66
C TYR A 140 -8.84 -10.98 3.49
N PHE A 141 -8.63 -10.04 2.57
CA PHE A 141 -9.45 -9.92 1.37
C PHE A 141 -9.37 -11.18 0.49
N ARG A 142 -8.17 -11.75 0.28
CA ARG A 142 -7.99 -12.97 -0.51
C ARG A 142 -8.66 -14.20 0.10
N ILE A 143 -8.68 -14.29 1.44
CA ILE A 143 -9.42 -15.35 2.15
C ILE A 143 -10.87 -14.97 2.45
N ARG A 144 -11.37 -13.90 1.82
CA ARG A 144 -12.77 -13.43 1.86
C ARG A 144 -13.27 -13.05 3.25
N GLN A 145 -12.35 -12.71 4.15
CA GLN A 145 -12.63 -12.12 5.47
C GLN A 145 -12.75 -10.60 5.32
N TYR A 146 -13.84 -10.16 4.69
CA TYR A 146 -13.98 -8.76 4.29
C TYR A 146 -14.08 -7.79 5.47
N ALA A 147 -14.64 -8.18 6.62
CA ALA A 147 -14.77 -7.29 7.77
C ALA A 147 -13.39 -6.96 8.37
N GLU A 148 -12.52 -7.97 8.47
CA GLU A 148 -11.14 -7.85 8.93
C GLU A 148 -10.28 -7.09 7.91
N ALA A 149 -10.51 -7.33 6.62
CA ALA A 149 -9.86 -6.59 5.55
C ALA A 149 -10.17 -5.08 5.60
N GLU A 150 -11.43 -4.72 5.89
CA GLU A 150 -11.85 -3.32 6.01
C GLU A 150 -11.16 -2.63 7.18
N LYS A 151 -11.15 -3.27 8.36
CA LYS A 151 -10.45 -2.77 9.55
C LYS A 151 -8.98 -2.53 9.26
N SER A 152 -8.32 -3.46 8.59
CA SER A 152 -6.90 -3.39 8.27
C SER A 152 -6.61 -2.30 7.22
N ALA A 153 -7.47 -2.16 6.20
CA ALA A 153 -7.35 -1.08 5.22
C ALA A 153 -7.54 0.29 5.87
N LEU A 154 -8.53 0.45 6.74
CA LEU A 154 -8.74 1.69 7.50
C LEU A 154 -7.59 2.01 8.45
N ALA A 155 -6.99 1.00 9.11
CA ALA A 155 -5.82 1.18 9.95
C ALA A 155 -4.61 1.66 9.14
N ALA A 156 -4.39 1.11 7.94
CA ALA A 156 -3.35 1.60 7.03
C ALA A 156 -3.61 3.06 6.60
N LEU A 157 -4.87 3.41 6.30
CA LEU A 157 -5.26 4.77 5.88
C LEU A 157 -5.26 5.79 7.02
N ALA A 158 -5.38 5.35 8.27
CA ALA A 158 -5.21 6.21 9.43
C ALA A 158 -3.75 6.66 9.60
N ILE A 159 -2.80 5.84 9.15
CA ILE A 159 -1.35 6.11 9.22
C ILE A 159 -0.89 6.85 7.96
N ASP A 160 -1.24 6.36 6.77
CA ASP A 160 -0.99 7.01 5.48
C ASP A 160 -2.30 7.16 4.68
N PRO A 161 -2.98 8.32 4.79
CA PRO A 161 -4.24 8.59 4.09
C PRO A 161 -4.11 8.69 2.56
N LYS A 162 -2.89 8.78 2.02
CA LYS A 162 -2.63 8.91 0.57
C LYS A 162 -2.11 7.60 -0.04
N HIS A 163 -1.94 6.52 0.73
CA HIS A 163 -1.52 5.23 0.20
C HIS A 163 -2.58 4.64 -0.74
N ASN A 164 -2.35 4.79 -2.05
CA ASN A 164 -3.32 4.46 -3.09
C ASN A 164 -3.78 2.98 -3.07
N GLU A 165 -2.91 2.03 -2.76
CA GLU A 165 -3.29 0.62 -2.70
C GLU A 165 -4.18 0.31 -1.48
N SER A 166 -4.00 1.00 -0.35
CA SER A 166 -4.92 0.89 0.79
C SER A 166 -6.29 1.49 0.45
N ILE A 167 -6.33 2.61 -0.28
CA ILE A 167 -7.58 3.22 -0.75
C ILE A 167 -8.31 2.26 -1.69
N ARG A 168 -7.58 1.66 -2.64
CA ARG A 168 -8.13 0.67 -3.57
C ARG A 168 -8.62 -0.59 -2.84
N LEU A 169 -7.87 -1.08 -1.86
CA LEU A 169 -8.27 -2.21 -1.03
C LEU A 169 -9.55 -1.90 -0.26
N TYR A 170 -9.64 -0.73 0.38
CA TYR A 170 -10.85 -0.27 1.06
C TYR A 170 -12.04 -0.20 0.10
N ALA A 171 -11.85 0.34 -1.10
CA ALA A 171 -12.87 0.40 -2.15
C ALA A 171 -13.39 -1.00 -2.54
N LEU A 172 -12.49 -1.96 -2.77
CA LEU A 172 -12.86 -3.33 -3.11
C LEU A 172 -13.59 -4.01 -1.95
N VAL A 173 -13.02 -3.96 -0.75
CA VAL A 173 -13.61 -4.59 0.44
C VAL A 173 -15.03 -4.06 0.70
N THR A 174 -15.21 -2.74 0.67
CA THR A 174 -16.53 -2.13 0.88
C THR A 174 -17.50 -2.49 -0.24
N PHE A 175 -17.02 -2.64 -1.48
CA PHE A 175 -17.86 -3.12 -2.58
C PHE A 175 -18.35 -4.55 -2.35
N HIS A 176 -17.46 -5.47 -1.92
CA HIS A 176 -17.82 -6.86 -1.56
C HIS A 176 -18.74 -6.94 -0.34
N GLN A 177 -18.78 -5.88 0.47
CA GLN A 177 -19.70 -5.76 1.58
C GLN A 177 -21.04 -5.07 1.25
N ASP A 178 -21.32 -4.78 -0.01
CA ASP A 178 -22.46 -3.96 -0.46
C ASP A 178 -22.47 -2.54 0.17
N LYS A 179 -21.36 -2.05 0.70
CA LYS A 179 -21.20 -0.66 1.15
C LYS A 179 -20.90 0.25 -0.05
N ARG A 180 -21.86 0.36 -0.98
CA ARG A 180 -21.67 0.98 -2.30
C ARG A 180 -21.27 2.45 -2.23
N ALA A 181 -21.72 3.20 -1.22
CA ALA A 181 -21.32 4.61 -1.05
C ALA A 181 -19.83 4.74 -0.71
N ALA A 182 -19.33 3.89 0.20
CA ALA A 182 -17.91 3.85 0.56
C ALA A 182 -17.05 3.36 -0.60
N ALA A 183 -17.49 2.33 -1.29
CA ALA A 183 -16.82 1.85 -2.49
C ALA A 183 -16.71 2.95 -3.55
N LEU A 184 -17.82 3.62 -3.88
CA LEU A 184 -17.86 4.67 -4.89
C LEU A 184 -16.91 5.83 -4.57
N MET A 185 -16.95 6.35 -3.34
CA MET A 185 -16.07 7.45 -2.93
C MET A 185 -14.60 7.03 -2.90
N ALA A 186 -14.29 5.82 -2.43
CA ALA A 186 -12.92 5.32 -2.41
C ALA A 186 -12.38 5.02 -3.82
N LEU A 187 -13.22 4.55 -4.76
CA LEU A 187 -12.85 4.41 -6.17
C LEU A 187 -12.56 5.76 -6.81
N CYS A 188 -13.41 6.76 -6.58
CA CYS A 188 -13.17 8.14 -7.01
C CYS A 188 -11.84 8.66 -6.47
N ARG A 189 -11.52 8.40 -5.20
CA ARG A 189 -10.26 8.83 -4.57
C ARG A 189 -9.05 8.09 -5.14
N TYR A 190 -9.17 6.79 -5.37
CA TYR A 190 -8.10 6.01 -6.00
C TYR A 190 -7.81 6.53 -7.42
N LEU A 191 -8.86 6.76 -8.21
CA LEU A 191 -8.74 7.27 -9.59
C LEU A 191 -8.23 8.71 -9.65
N SER A 192 -8.41 9.52 -8.61
CA SER A 192 -7.80 10.86 -8.55
C SER A 192 -6.30 10.84 -8.23
N LEU A 193 -5.79 9.74 -7.65
CA LEU A 193 -4.35 9.55 -7.41
C LEU A 193 -3.67 8.77 -8.52
N VAL A 194 -4.38 7.80 -9.11
CA VAL A 194 -3.88 6.91 -10.16
C VAL A 194 -4.91 6.87 -11.30
N PRO A 195 -4.94 7.87 -12.19
CA PRO A 195 -6.01 8.02 -13.18
C PRO A 195 -5.91 7.08 -14.38
N ALA A 196 -4.77 6.41 -14.57
CA ALA A 196 -4.51 5.56 -15.73
C ALA A 196 -3.74 4.29 -15.35
N GLY A 197 -3.98 3.21 -16.10
CA GLY A 197 -3.31 1.92 -15.97
C GLY A 197 -4.28 0.76 -15.74
N PRO A 198 -3.81 -0.50 -15.73
CA PRO A 198 -4.70 -1.67 -15.64
C PRO A 198 -5.60 -1.68 -14.40
N LYS A 199 -5.04 -1.36 -13.23
CA LYS A 199 -5.82 -1.26 -11.97
C LYS A 199 -6.82 -0.11 -11.99
N SER A 200 -6.52 0.99 -12.70
CA SER A 200 -7.42 2.13 -12.85
C SER A 200 -8.56 1.84 -13.83
N THR A 201 -8.30 1.04 -14.87
CA THR A 201 -9.36 0.51 -15.74
C THR A 201 -10.31 -0.41 -14.97
N GLU A 202 -9.79 -1.29 -14.11
CA GLU A 202 -10.59 -2.12 -13.19
C GLU A 202 -11.41 -1.25 -12.23
N ALA A 203 -10.77 -0.29 -11.55
CA ALA A 203 -11.43 0.60 -10.59
C ALA A 203 -12.54 1.43 -11.24
N TYR A 204 -12.30 1.96 -12.44
CA TYR A 204 -13.31 2.70 -13.20
C TYR A 204 -14.48 1.79 -13.63
N GLY A 205 -14.20 0.54 -14.02
CA GLY A 205 -15.23 -0.46 -14.28
C GLY A 205 -16.12 -0.74 -13.06
N ASN A 206 -15.52 -0.87 -11.87
CA ASN A 206 -16.26 -1.03 -10.62
C ASN A 206 -17.10 0.20 -10.28
N LEU A 207 -16.56 1.41 -10.51
CA LEU A 207 -17.30 2.66 -10.33
C LEU A 207 -18.55 2.69 -11.23
N GLN A 208 -18.39 2.37 -12.52
CA GLN A 208 -19.50 2.29 -13.47
C GLN A 208 -20.51 1.20 -13.09
N SER A 209 -20.07 0.07 -12.53
CA SER A 209 -20.96 -0.99 -12.06
C SER A 209 -21.89 -0.49 -10.95
N ILE A 210 -21.34 0.22 -9.96
CA ILE A 210 -22.13 0.85 -8.88
C ILE A 210 -23.12 1.87 -9.47
N LEU A 211 -22.66 2.71 -10.39
CA LEU A 211 -23.48 3.74 -11.05
C LEU A 211 -24.60 3.16 -11.93
N LYS A 212 -24.50 1.91 -12.38
CA LYS A 212 -25.57 1.22 -13.13
C LYS A 212 -26.54 0.46 -12.21
N GLY A 213 -26.47 0.70 -10.90
CA GLY A 213 -27.29 0.00 -9.90
C GLY A 213 -26.79 -1.41 -9.59
N GLY A 214 -25.61 -1.80 -10.07
CA GLY A 214 -25.01 -3.10 -9.81
C GLY A 214 -24.60 -3.25 -8.35
N ALA A 215 -24.98 -4.38 -7.75
CA ALA A 215 -24.30 -4.95 -6.60
C ALA A 215 -23.36 -6.06 -7.09
N LEU A 216 -22.29 -6.34 -6.35
CA LEU A 216 -21.51 -7.55 -6.64
C LEU A 216 -22.40 -8.77 -6.45
N LYS A 217 -22.31 -9.70 -7.40
CA LYS A 217 -22.92 -11.02 -7.23
C LYS A 217 -22.27 -11.69 -6.03
N ALA A 218 -23.08 -12.34 -5.19
CA ALA A 218 -22.58 -13.12 -4.07
C ALA A 218 -21.55 -14.15 -4.57
N GLU A 219 -20.38 -14.16 -3.94
CA GLU A 219 -19.37 -15.17 -4.25
C GLU A 219 -19.81 -16.54 -3.70
N PRO A 220 -19.66 -17.63 -4.47
CA PRO A 220 -19.98 -18.97 -3.98
C PRO A 220 -19.25 -19.29 -2.68
N GLY A 221 -20.00 -19.76 -1.68
CA GLY A 221 -19.47 -20.12 -0.36
C GLY A 221 -19.21 -18.94 0.58
N VAL A 222 -19.44 -17.70 0.15
CA VAL A 222 -19.38 -16.53 1.03
C VAL A 222 -20.79 -16.10 1.38
N LYS A 223 -21.08 -15.99 2.68
CA LYS A 223 -22.32 -15.36 3.13
C LYS A 223 -22.22 -13.86 2.82
N PRO A 224 -23.12 -13.29 2.00
CA PRO A 224 -23.16 -11.85 1.81
C PRO A 224 -23.34 -11.19 3.17
N PRO A 225 -22.60 -10.12 3.48
CA PRO A 225 -22.82 -9.41 4.73
C PRO A 225 -24.23 -8.83 4.73
N VAL A 226 -24.88 -8.89 5.87
CA VAL A 226 -26.18 -8.26 6.06
C VAL A 226 -25.93 -6.76 6.21
N ALA A 227 -26.20 -5.99 5.15
CA ALA A 227 -26.10 -4.54 5.18
C ALA A 227 -26.97 -4.00 6.32
N ASP A 228 -26.40 -3.20 7.22
CA ASP A 228 -27.13 -2.52 8.28
C ASP A 228 -28.09 -1.44 7.72
N ALA A 229 -28.92 -0.85 8.59
CA ALA A 229 -29.89 0.16 8.18
C ALA A 229 -29.22 1.37 7.51
N GLN A 230 -28.06 1.76 8.01
CA GLN A 230 -27.28 2.88 7.51
C GLN A 230 -26.78 2.62 6.07
N THR A 231 -26.18 1.46 5.85
CA THR A 231 -25.68 1.01 4.55
C THR A 231 -26.82 0.96 3.53
N ARG A 232 -27.98 0.42 3.92
CA ARG A 232 -29.17 0.38 3.05
C ARG A 232 -29.66 1.79 2.67
N GLU A 233 -29.64 2.73 3.61
CA GLU A 233 -30.04 4.11 3.35
C GLU A 233 -29.10 4.79 2.35
N LEU A 234 -27.79 4.70 2.57
CA LEU A 234 -26.76 5.24 1.66
C LEU A 234 -26.86 4.61 0.27
N ASN A 235 -27.04 3.30 0.19
CA ASN A 235 -27.23 2.57 -1.05
C ASN A 235 -28.48 3.00 -1.83
N ARG A 236 -29.58 3.28 -1.10
CA ARG A 236 -30.81 3.80 -1.71
C ARG A 236 -30.60 5.22 -2.25
N ALA A 237 -29.88 6.08 -1.54
CA ALA A 237 -29.54 7.42 -2.01
C ALA A 237 -28.79 7.37 -3.34
N ILE A 238 -27.83 6.44 -3.49
CA ILE A 238 -27.12 6.24 -4.78
C ILE A 238 -28.10 5.90 -5.90
N THR A 239 -28.96 4.92 -5.65
CA THR A 239 -29.93 4.44 -6.64
C THR A 239 -30.89 5.56 -7.06
N THR A 240 -31.37 6.36 -6.12
CA THR A 240 -32.25 7.51 -6.39
C THR A 240 -31.55 8.60 -7.20
N ALA A 241 -30.30 8.95 -6.84
CA ALA A 241 -29.51 9.94 -7.56
C ALA A 241 -29.26 9.54 -9.02
N VAL A 242 -28.77 8.31 -9.25
CA VAL A 242 -28.53 7.76 -10.59
C VAL A 242 -29.80 7.77 -11.43
N ASN A 243 -30.90 7.22 -10.90
CA ASN A 243 -32.17 7.16 -11.64
C ASN A 243 -32.76 8.54 -11.98
N THR A 244 -32.38 9.58 -11.24
CA THR A 244 -32.79 10.95 -11.54
C THR A 244 -32.04 11.51 -12.75
N VAL A 245 -30.74 11.21 -12.83
CA VAL A 245 -29.85 11.66 -13.90
C VAL A 245 -30.09 10.87 -15.18
N ASP A 246 -30.17 9.54 -15.11
CA ASP A 246 -30.25 8.64 -16.27
C ASP A 246 -31.53 8.80 -17.11
N LYS A 247 -32.54 9.51 -16.59
CA LYS A 247 -33.75 9.89 -17.36
C LYS A 247 -33.46 10.93 -18.44
N GLN A 248 -32.34 11.66 -18.32
CA GLN A 248 -31.93 12.70 -19.25
C GLN A 248 -30.96 12.15 -20.29
N LYS A 249 -30.94 12.75 -21.49
CA LYS A 249 -29.94 12.45 -22.51
C LYS A 249 -28.74 13.36 -22.34
N TYR A 250 -27.54 12.79 -22.32
CA TYR A 250 -26.28 13.53 -22.23
C TYR A 250 -25.44 13.33 -23.48
N THR A 251 -24.64 14.36 -23.80
CA THR A 251 -23.85 14.45 -25.03
C THR A 251 -22.55 13.65 -24.99
N SER A 252 -22.06 13.27 -23.80
CA SER A 252 -20.88 12.42 -23.65
C SER A 252 -20.90 11.59 -22.35
N PRO A 253 -20.16 10.46 -22.29
CA PRO A 253 -20.01 9.67 -21.07
C PRO A 253 -19.44 10.47 -19.89
N ALA A 254 -18.46 11.35 -20.13
CA ALA A 254 -17.92 12.23 -19.10
C ALA A 254 -18.94 13.24 -18.56
N THR A 255 -19.83 13.76 -19.42
CA THR A 255 -20.92 14.64 -18.98
C THR A 255 -21.92 13.89 -18.10
N LEU A 256 -22.29 12.66 -18.51
CA LEU A 256 -23.15 11.79 -17.70
C LEU A 256 -22.52 11.52 -16.33
N LEU A 257 -21.25 11.09 -16.30
CA LEU A 257 -20.52 10.81 -15.06
C LEU A 257 -20.47 12.05 -14.14
N SER A 258 -20.15 13.22 -14.69
CA SER A 258 -20.14 14.48 -13.96
C SER A 258 -21.49 14.76 -13.30
N LYS A 259 -22.59 14.62 -14.04
CA LYS A 259 -23.94 14.84 -13.49
C LYS A 259 -24.35 13.80 -12.46
N GLN A 260 -24.02 12.52 -12.69
CA GLN A 260 -24.25 11.45 -11.72
C GLN A 260 -23.52 11.77 -10.40
N LEU A 261 -22.22 12.08 -10.46
CA LEU A 261 -21.41 12.38 -9.28
C LEU A 261 -21.86 13.66 -8.55
N SER A 262 -22.22 14.73 -9.28
CA SER A 262 -22.78 15.96 -8.67
C SER A 262 -24.02 15.66 -7.82
N VAL A 263 -25.00 14.94 -8.37
CA VAL A 263 -26.25 14.63 -7.64
C VAL A 263 -25.96 13.68 -6.49
N LEU A 264 -25.13 12.65 -6.72
CA LEU A 264 -24.75 11.67 -5.71
C LEU A 264 -24.10 12.31 -4.50
N PHE A 265 -23.04 13.08 -4.70
CA PHE A 265 -22.28 13.66 -3.61
C PHE A 265 -23.07 14.76 -2.88
N THR A 266 -23.92 15.50 -3.58
CA THR A 266 -24.86 16.44 -2.93
C THR A 266 -25.82 15.73 -1.98
N GLN A 267 -26.31 14.54 -2.35
CA GLN A 267 -27.21 13.76 -1.49
C GLN A 267 -26.48 13.01 -0.38
N LEU A 268 -25.30 12.45 -0.66
CA LEU A 268 -24.55 11.63 0.29
C LEU A 268 -23.91 12.45 1.40
N GLY A 269 -23.39 13.65 1.11
CA GLY A 269 -22.66 14.49 2.09
C GLY A 269 -23.40 14.65 3.42
N PRO A 270 -24.62 15.22 3.44
CA PRO A 270 -25.38 15.42 4.68
C PRO A 270 -25.78 14.12 5.39
N ILE A 271 -25.96 13.02 4.65
CA ILE A 271 -26.29 11.71 5.23
C ILE A 271 -25.06 11.17 5.98
N VAL A 272 -23.90 11.21 5.35
CA VAL A 272 -22.64 10.72 5.92
C VAL A 272 -22.24 11.55 7.15
N GLU A 273 -22.34 12.88 7.06
CA GLU A 273 -22.02 13.79 8.17
C GLU A 273 -22.83 13.46 9.44
N LYS A 274 -24.10 13.09 9.30
CA LYS A 274 -24.97 12.71 10.42
C LYS A 274 -24.67 11.33 11.02
N GLN A 275 -24.03 10.44 10.26
CA GLN A 275 -23.97 9.02 10.59
C GLN A 275 -22.57 8.50 10.96
N THR A 276 -21.48 9.14 10.52
CA THR A 276 -20.14 8.52 10.60
C THR A 276 -19.10 9.31 11.40
N ALA A 277 -19.44 9.73 12.62
CA ALA A 277 -18.47 10.37 13.52
C ALA A 277 -17.22 9.52 13.83
N ASN A 278 -17.25 8.20 13.55
CA ASN A 278 -16.20 7.24 13.94
C ASN A 278 -15.34 6.69 12.78
N THR A 279 -15.49 7.18 11.54
CA THR A 279 -14.63 6.78 10.40
C THR A 279 -14.05 7.99 9.68
N PRO A 280 -12.99 8.63 10.21
CA PRO A 280 -12.48 9.92 9.74
C PRO A 280 -12.14 9.96 8.25
N PHE A 281 -11.60 8.87 7.70
CA PHE A 281 -11.29 8.76 6.28
C PHE A 281 -12.55 8.90 5.41
N PHE A 282 -13.60 8.15 5.74
CA PHE A 282 -14.85 8.14 4.98
C PHE A 282 -15.64 9.46 5.12
N SER A 283 -15.73 10.01 6.33
CA SER A 283 -16.39 11.31 6.54
C SER A 283 -15.63 12.45 5.87
N GLY A 284 -14.29 12.39 5.86
CA GLY A 284 -13.45 13.35 5.16
C GLY A 284 -13.68 13.35 3.65
N LEU A 285 -13.72 12.16 3.02
CA LEU A 285 -14.04 12.04 1.60
C LEU A 285 -15.45 12.56 1.27
N ALA A 286 -16.45 12.22 2.08
CA ALA A 286 -17.81 12.67 1.84
C ALA A 286 -17.93 14.20 1.90
N ALA A 287 -17.26 14.85 2.87
CA ALA A 287 -17.21 16.30 2.96
C ALA A 287 -16.52 16.94 1.75
N GLN A 288 -15.36 16.40 1.33
CA GLN A 288 -14.63 16.89 0.14
C GLN A 288 -15.49 16.79 -1.11
N TYR A 289 -16.11 15.63 -1.35
CA TYR A 289 -16.93 15.41 -2.52
C TYR A 289 -18.24 16.20 -2.51
N TYR A 290 -18.84 16.40 -1.34
CA TYR A 290 -19.99 17.29 -1.18
C TYR A 290 -19.64 18.72 -1.63
N GLN A 291 -18.49 19.24 -1.21
CA GLN A 291 -18.03 20.56 -1.63
C GLN A 291 -17.73 20.61 -3.14
N LEU A 292 -17.01 19.60 -3.67
CA LEU A 292 -16.71 19.50 -5.09
C LEU A 292 -17.98 19.52 -5.95
N ALA A 293 -19.05 18.85 -5.50
CA ALA A 293 -20.33 18.79 -6.19
C ALA A 293 -21.06 20.15 -6.31
N GLN A 294 -20.70 21.12 -5.46
CA GLN A 294 -21.23 22.49 -5.54
C GLN A 294 -20.44 23.40 -6.48
N THR A 295 -19.42 22.88 -7.17
CA THR A 295 -18.55 23.65 -8.05
C THR A 295 -18.68 23.21 -9.51
N ASP A 296 -18.31 24.09 -10.43
CA ASP A 296 -18.20 23.76 -11.86
C ASP A 296 -17.03 22.82 -12.17
N ARG A 297 -16.18 22.50 -11.17
CA ARG A 297 -15.03 21.63 -11.35
C ARG A 297 -15.36 20.13 -11.41
N MET A 298 -16.62 19.74 -11.14
CA MET A 298 -17.04 18.33 -11.24
C MET A 298 -16.82 17.75 -12.64
N MET A 299 -16.95 18.57 -13.70
CA MET A 299 -16.68 18.13 -15.07
C MET A 299 -15.20 17.80 -15.27
N ALA A 300 -14.30 18.62 -14.73
CA ALA A 300 -12.87 18.36 -14.79
C ALA A 300 -12.51 17.08 -14.01
N PHE A 301 -13.05 16.94 -12.81
CA PHE A 301 -12.89 15.73 -12.00
C PHE A 301 -13.38 14.47 -12.72
N ALA A 302 -14.58 14.49 -13.29
CA ALA A 302 -15.17 13.35 -14.01
C ALA A 302 -14.31 12.93 -15.21
N ASN A 303 -13.79 13.89 -15.99
CA ASN A 303 -12.86 13.58 -17.07
C ASN A 303 -11.54 13.01 -16.51
N PHE A 304 -11.02 13.58 -15.42
CA PHE A 304 -9.77 13.12 -14.81
C PHE A 304 -9.82 11.67 -14.33
N ILE A 305 -10.89 11.28 -13.63
CA ILE A 305 -11.03 9.92 -13.08
C ILE A 305 -11.47 8.87 -14.11
N SER A 306 -11.92 9.28 -15.30
CA SER A 306 -12.39 8.38 -16.36
C SER A 306 -11.35 8.10 -17.45
N GLN A 307 -10.15 8.71 -17.38
CA GLN A 307 -9.09 8.58 -18.39
C GLN A 307 -8.73 7.12 -18.72
N SER A 308 -8.77 6.22 -17.72
CA SER A 308 -8.44 4.81 -17.90
C SER A 308 -9.50 3.99 -18.65
N GLY A 309 -10.73 4.50 -18.78
CA GLY A 309 -11.85 3.81 -19.44
C GLY A 309 -12.52 4.61 -20.55
N ASP A 310 -12.16 5.89 -20.73
CA ASP A 310 -12.68 6.77 -21.76
C ASP A 310 -11.55 7.54 -22.45
N LYS A 311 -11.26 7.17 -23.71
CA LYS A 311 -10.21 7.83 -24.52
C LYS A 311 -10.52 9.31 -24.76
N SER A 312 -11.80 9.69 -24.83
CA SER A 312 -12.19 11.09 -25.02
C SER A 312 -11.88 11.92 -23.78
N ALA A 313 -12.00 11.33 -22.58
CA ALA A 313 -11.65 11.97 -21.33
C ALA A 313 -10.14 12.24 -21.23
N ALA A 314 -9.29 11.28 -21.64
CA ALA A 314 -7.84 11.49 -21.68
C ALA A 314 -7.43 12.63 -22.63
N ALA A 315 -8.07 12.73 -23.80
CA ALA A 315 -7.85 13.84 -24.73
C ALA A 315 -8.35 15.17 -24.14
N TRP A 316 -9.51 15.16 -23.47
CA TRP A 316 -10.06 16.34 -22.82
C TRP A 316 -9.14 16.85 -21.71
N VAL A 317 -8.64 15.98 -20.84
CA VAL A 317 -7.71 16.34 -19.75
C VAL A 317 -6.44 16.98 -20.29
N LYS A 318 -5.87 16.43 -21.37
CA LYS A 318 -4.69 16.99 -22.03
C LYS A 318 -4.95 18.39 -22.59
N ALA A 319 -6.15 18.64 -23.13
CA ALA A 319 -6.52 19.93 -23.70
C ALA A 319 -6.89 21.00 -22.66
N HIS A 320 -7.20 20.59 -21.42
CA HIS A 320 -7.67 21.47 -20.33
C HIS A 320 -6.76 21.36 -19.10
N SER A 321 -5.45 21.22 -19.31
CA SER A 321 -4.47 21.04 -18.22
C SER A 321 -4.37 22.24 -17.28
N ASP A 322 -4.79 23.42 -17.75
CA ASP A 322 -4.80 24.70 -17.03
C ASP A 322 -5.83 24.75 -15.88
N ILE A 323 -6.89 23.95 -15.96
CA ILE A 323 -7.94 23.85 -14.94
C ILE A 323 -7.85 22.56 -14.12
N MET A 324 -6.80 21.76 -14.31
CA MET A 324 -6.53 20.58 -13.48
C MET A 324 -5.87 21.01 -12.18
N GLY A 325 -6.53 20.75 -11.05
CA GLY A 325 -5.95 20.96 -9.72
C GLY A 325 -5.13 19.76 -9.25
N GLU A 326 -4.16 19.99 -8.36
CA GLU A 326 -3.45 18.93 -7.64
C GLU A 326 -4.29 18.28 -6.52
N GLU A 327 -5.41 18.90 -6.13
CA GLU A 327 -6.26 18.45 -5.04
C GLU A 327 -7.72 18.31 -5.48
N TRP A 328 -8.08 17.07 -5.85
CA TRP A 328 -9.45 16.59 -6.04
C TRP A 328 -9.88 15.64 -4.92
#